data_AF-R5P8I4-F1
#
_entry.id   AF-R5P8I4-F1
#
_cell.length_a   1.000
_cell.length_b   1.000
_cell.length_c   1.000
_cell.angle_alpha   90.00
_cell.angle_beta   90.00
_cell.angle_gamma   90.00
#
_symmetry.space_group_name_H-M   'P 1'
#
loop_
_entity.id
_entity.type
_entity.pdbx_description
1 polymer ?
#
loop_
_entity_poly.entity_id
_entity_poly.type
_entity_poly.pdbx_seq_one_letter_code
_entity_poly.pdbx_strand_id
1 'polypeptide(L)'
;MKYFSNLLLLFVFLSVSIMIQAQTPVRPYNQWEATQFIAVNGHQPEDYVMPDNNWEILYNLRTPHTQAELREMGVKCTDSQLLLLEVGGLISKTRGKWKTTIPILDKEQTSSLRSLSKELAGAIYAKTKADFISLSQTISDMGFKNNTLSLVFSYLLDGRMWTKLVLFEDINNYTSWSGCYWVLYEPRNGLSCGTNGFGEQDLILTYINSGIAPGNNIMDQCADEIARFGKITDTQLISRLKPYGLADNNGNVLFPIIKKQQDSFHQISEKLVNAISAELKNNCGSLTTRYGIENEKVATVMLYHEVMWYLVDKLIQDKVISLPAIFKDEKANKNRLNEVVFFIEGGLMQ
;
A
#
# COMPACT_ATOMS: atom_id res chain seq x y z
N MET A 1 19.96 82.66 36.85
CA MET A 1 20.72 81.38 36.91
C MET A 1 19.81 80.26 36.43
N LYS A 2 20.27 79.54 35.39
CA LYS A 2 20.01 78.13 35.02
C LYS A 2 18.59 77.77 34.50
N TYR A 3 18.43 77.66 33.17
CA TYR A 3 18.49 76.45 32.29
C TYR A 3 17.13 75.72 32.21
N PHE A 4 16.33 75.90 31.14
CA PHE A 4 16.29 75.14 29.87
C PHE A 4 15.90 73.64 29.97
N SER A 5 14.74 73.35 29.34
CA SER A 5 14.43 72.22 28.44
C SER A 5 14.20 70.79 28.96
N ASN A 6 13.14 70.22 28.37
CA ASN A 6 12.89 68.80 28.01
C ASN A 6 11.97 67.97 28.91
N LEU A 7 10.67 68.04 28.58
CA LEU A 7 9.86 66.93 28.04
C LEU A 7 10.43 65.50 28.26
N LEU A 8 9.78 64.70 29.12
CA LEU A 8 9.66 63.25 28.89
C LEU A 8 8.48 62.67 29.68
N LEU A 9 7.32 62.56 29.02
CA LEU A 9 6.23 61.68 29.43
C LEU A 9 6.66 60.25 29.07
N LEU A 10 6.97 59.41 30.06
CA LEU A 10 7.30 58.01 29.84
C LEU A 10 6.00 57.19 29.76
N PHE A 11 5.47 57.00 28.54
CA PHE A 11 4.46 55.99 28.27
C PHE A 11 5.13 54.60 28.30
N VAL A 12 4.84 53.80 29.32
CA VAL A 12 5.18 52.37 29.34
C VAL A 12 4.19 51.65 28.43
N PHE A 13 4.53 51.50 27.15
CA PHE A 13 3.88 50.53 26.29
C PHE A 13 4.36 49.12 26.70
N LEU A 14 3.54 48.43 27.48
CA LEU A 14 3.60 46.97 27.58
C LEU A 14 3.10 46.41 26.24
N SER A 15 4.01 46.30 25.27
CA SER A 15 3.79 45.46 24.10
C SER A 15 3.79 44.01 24.58
N VAL A 16 2.60 43.45 24.82
CA VAL A 16 2.42 42.01 24.82
C VAL A 16 2.66 41.56 23.38
N SER A 17 3.91 41.23 23.08
CA SER A 17 4.25 40.50 21.86
C SER A 17 3.56 39.15 21.97
N ILE A 18 2.37 39.01 21.38
CA ILE A 18 1.82 37.71 21.06
C ILE A 18 2.86 37.11 20.11
N MET A 19 3.71 36.22 20.63
CA MET A 19 4.47 35.33 19.78
C MET A 19 3.42 34.50 19.04
N ILE A 20 3.08 34.94 17.83
CA ILE A 20 2.53 34.06 16.81
C ILE A 20 3.64 33.03 16.63
N GLN A 21 3.51 31.89 17.30
CA GLN A 21 4.42 30.79 17.15
C GLN A 21 4.31 30.41 15.67
N ALA A 22 5.35 30.72 14.90
CA ALA A 22 5.40 30.39 13.49
C ALA A 22 5.11 28.89 13.39
N GLN A 23 4.03 28.53 12.69
CA GLN A 23 3.64 27.15 12.50
C GLN A 23 4.85 26.42 11.94
N THR A 24 5.29 25.34 12.61
CA THR A 24 6.33 24.49 12.04
C THR A 24 5.81 24.01 10.69
N PRO A 25 6.50 24.32 9.58
CA PRO A 25 5.99 24.00 8.26
C PRO A 25 5.72 22.50 8.17
N VAL A 26 4.53 22.14 7.69
CA VAL A 26 4.15 20.74 7.50
C VAL A 26 5.15 20.12 6.52
N ARG A 27 5.74 19.00 6.92
CA ARG A 27 6.67 18.26 6.07
C ARG A 27 6.02 17.96 4.72
N PRO A 28 6.70 18.23 3.57
CA PRO A 28 6.13 18.03 2.24
C PRO A 28 5.62 16.60 2.03
N TYR A 29 4.45 16.45 1.40
CA TYR A 29 3.76 15.17 1.20
C TYR A 29 4.64 14.09 0.55
N ASN A 30 5.45 14.45 -0.45
CA ASN A 30 6.36 13.52 -1.14
C ASN A 30 7.50 12.96 -0.26
N GLN A 31 7.64 13.44 0.97
CA GLN A 31 8.57 12.89 1.95
C GLN A 31 7.88 11.93 2.92
N TRP A 32 6.56 11.81 2.88
CA TRP A 32 5.79 10.83 3.63
C TRP A 32 5.61 9.55 2.81
N GLU A 33 5.22 8.48 3.47
CA GLU A 33 4.79 7.26 2.79
C GLU A 33 3.27 7.23 2.72
N ALA A 34 2.75 7.48 1.54
CA ALA A 34 1.35 7.23 1.24
C ALA A 34 1.19 5.78 0.77
N THR A 35 0.19 5.07 1.29
CA THR A 35 -0.11 3.70 0.91
C THR A 35 -1.62 3.48 0.86
N GLN A 36 -2.04 2.57 0.00
CA GLN A 36 -3.44 2.31 -0.26
C GLN A 36 -3.72 0.82 -0.47
N PHE A 37 -4.90 0.39 0.00
CA PHE A 37 -5.55 -0.87 -0.35
C PHE A 37 -6.94 -0.49 -0.84
N ILE A 38 -7.05 -0.21 -2.15
CA ILE A 38 -8.24 0.40 -2.74
C ILE A 38 -8.65 -0.26 -4.05
N ALA A 39 -9.94 -0.17 -4.36
CA ALA A 39 -10.49 -0.28 -5.70
C ALA A 39 -10.88 1.12 -6.20
N VAL A 40 -10.53 1.45 -7.44
CA VAL A 40 -10.73 2.79 -8.03
C VAL A 40 -11.82 2.71 -9.10
N ASN A 41 -12.78 3.63 -9.07
CA ASN A 41 -13.82 3.79 -10.10
C ASN A 41 -13.87 5.23 -10.67
N GLY A 42 -12.86 6.05 -10.38
CA GLY A 42 -12.69 7.40 -10.92
C GLY A 42 -11.32 7.98 -10.52
N HIS A 43 -11.33 8.86 -9.52
CA HIS A 43 -10.14 9.42 -8.88
C HIS A 43 -9.67 8.59 -7.69
N GLN A 44 -8.36 8.42 -7.57
CA GLN A 44 -7.74 7.82 -6.39
C GLN A 44 -7.54 8.87 -5.27
N PRO A 45 -7.37 8.46 -4.00
CA PRO A 45 -7.19 9.38 -2.87
C PRO A 45 -6.13 10.46 -3.12
N GLU A 46 -5.00 10.07 -3.71
CA GLU A 46 -3.88 10.97 -3.97
C GLU A 46 -4.24 12.15 -4.90
N ASP A 47 -5.18 11.95 -5.84
CA ASP A 47 -5.67 13.01 -6.73
C ASP A 47 -6.33 14.16 -5.96
N TYR A 48 -6.85 13.89 -4.76
CA TYR A 48 -7.42 14.88 -3.86
C TYR A 48 -6.39 15.49 -2.90
N VAL A 49 -5.31 14.76 -2.58
CA VAL A 49 -4.26 15.19 -1.63
C VAL A 49 -3.27 16.15 -2.27
N MET A 50 -2.87 15.88 -3.51
CA MET A 50 -1.80 16.62 -4.20
C MET A 50 -2.12 18.08 -4.59
N PRO A 51 -3.37 18.46 -4.94
CA PRO A 51 -3.67 19.83 -5.36
C PRO A 51 -3.42 20.88 -4.27
N ASP A 52 -2.88 22.03 -4.67
CA ASP A 52 -2.65 23.22 -3.84
C ASP A 52 -1.97 22.89 -2.49
N ASN A 53 -2.62 23.23 -1.38
CA ASN A 53 -2.16 22.92 -0.02
C ASN A 53 -3.10 21.93 0.69
N ASN A 54 -3.78 21.06 -0.06
CA ASN A 54 -4.72 20.09 0.51
C ASN A 54 -4.05 19.16 1.54
N TRP A 55 -2.80 18.77 1.30
CA TRP A 55 -1.99 18.03 2.28
C TRP A 55 -1.86 18.76 3.64
N GLU A 56 -1.60 20.07 3.62
CA GLU A 56 -1.49 20.88 4.84
C GLU A 56 -2.82 20.92 5.60
N ILE A 57 -3.93 21.06 4.88
CA ILE A 57 -5.28 21.02 5.45
C ILE A 57 -5.52 19.67 6.13
N LEU A 58 -5.29 18.56 5.41
CA LEU A 58 -5.48 17.19 5.94
C LEU A 58 -4.62 16.91 7.17
N TYR A 59 -3.36 17.32 7.15
CA TYR A 59 -2.43 17.12 8.26
C TYR A 59 -2.89 17.83 9.54
N ASN A 60 -3.39 19.06 9.42
CA ASN A 60 -3.91 19.81 10.56
C ASN A 60 -5.28 19.29 11.03
N LEU A 61 -6.05 18.66 10.14
CA LEU A 61 -7.34 18.03 10.46
C LEU A 61 -7.23 16.65 11.12
N ARG A 62 -6.02 16.19 11.48
CA ARG A 62 -5.84 15.06 12.42
C ARG A 62 -6.55 15.32 13.75
N THR A 63 -6.64 16.58 14.15
CA THR A 63 -7.49 17.06 15.24
C THR A 63 -8.70 17.84 14.68
N PRO A 64 -9.89 17.74 15.28
CA PRO A 64 -11.06 18.44 14.74
C PRO A 64 -10.95 19.96 14.81
N HIS A 65 -11.12 20.65 13.67
CA HIS A 65 -11.09 22.11 13.58
C HIS A 65 -12.25 22.67 12.76
N THR A 66 -12.73 23.86 13.12
CA THR A 66 -13.52 24.68 12.20
C THR A 66 -12.62 25.28 11.11
N GLN A 67 -13.21 25.74 10.02
CA GLN A 67 -12.44 26.44 8.98
C GLN A 67 -11.82 27.76 9.51
N ALA A 68 -12.50 28.45 10.43
CA ALA A 68 -11.97 29.66 11.06
C ALA A 68 -10.72 29.33 11.90
N GLU A 69 -10.77 28.27 12.71
CA GLU A 69 -9.64 27.78 13.51
C GLU A 69 -8.43 27.43 12.62
N LEU A 70 -8.64 26.75 11.48
CA LEU A 70 -7.56 26.47 10.52
C LEU A 70 -6.91 27.76 9.99
N ARG A 71 -7.73 28.76 9.63
CA ARG A 71 -7.24 30.05 9.13
C ARG A 71 -6.47 30.84 10.20
N GLU A 72 -6.93 30.80 11.45
CA GLU A 72 -6.24 31.40 12.60
C GLU A 72 -4.88 30.74 12.85
N MET A 73 -4.75 29.45 12.58
CA MET A 73 -3.47 28.72 12.61
C MET A 73 -2.54 29.05 11.43
N GLY A 74 -2.99 29.85 10.47
CA GLY A 74 -2.23 30.21 9.26
C GLY A 74 -2.43 29.25 8.08
N VAL A 75 -3.28 28.23 8.20
CA VAL A 75 -3.57 27.28 7.12
C VAL A 75 -4.54 27.93 6.13
N LYS A 76 -4.09 28.15 4.90
CA LYS A 76 -4.94 28.66 3.82
C LYS A 76 -5.99 27.61 3.48
N CYS A 77 -7.27 27.96 3.54
CA CYS A 77 -8.33 27.00 3.35
C CYS A 77 -9.60 27.68 2.79
N THR A 78 -10.01 27.26 1.59
CA THR A 78 -11.22 27.72 0.90
C THR A 78 -12.38 26.74 1.10
N ASP A 79 -13.62 27.19 0.86
CA ASP A 79 -14.81 26.31 0.92
C ASP A 79 -14.74 25.22 -0.15
N SER A 80 -14.28 25.56 -1.35
CA SER A 80 -14.13 24.60 -2.45
C SER A 80 -13.13 23.49 -2.15
N GLN A 81 -12.03 23.79 -1.45
CA GLN A 81 -11.06 22.77 -1.02
C GLN A 81 -11.66 21.81 0.02
N LEU A 82 -12.40 22.34 1.00
CA LEU A 82 -13.07 21.50 2.00
C LEU A 82 -14.13 20.61 1.35
N LEU A 83 -14.92 21.17 0.43
CA LEU A 83 -15.90 20.39 -0.33
C LEU A 83 -15.24 19.30 -1.17
N LEU A 84 -14.12 19.61 -1.86
CA LEU A 84 -13.37 18.63 -2.65
C LEU A 84 -12.86 17.47 -1.78
N LEU A 85 -12.27 17.79 -0.62
CA LEU A 85 -11.76 16.78 0.32
C LEU A 85 -12.88 15.96 0.97
N GLU A 86 -14.04 16.56 1.23
CA GLU A 86 -15.22 15.85 1.75
C GLU A 86 -15.80 14.91 0.69
N VAL A 87 -15.97 15.37 -0.55
CA VAL A 87 -16.44 14.54 -1.68
C VAL A 87 -15.47 13.40 -1.99
N GLY A 88 -14.17 13.66 -1.88
CA GLY A 88 -13.10 12.67 -2.01
C GLY A 88 -13.01 11.71 -0.82
N GLY A 89 -13.81 11.92 0.23
CA GLY A 89 -13.88 11.03 1.38
C GLY A 89 -12.73 11.16 2.37
N LEU A 90 -11.91 12.21 2.28
CA LEU A 90 -10.69 12.40 3.08
C LEU A 90 -10.93 13.21 4.36
N ILE A 91 -12.04 13.96 4.43
CA ILE A 91 -12.48 14.65 5.63
C ILE A 91 -13.99 14.45 5.85
N SER A 92 -14.43 14.61 7.08
CA SER A 92 -15.85 14.64 7.44
C SER A 92 -16.16 15.78 8.40
N LYS A 93 -17.40 16.25 8.40
CA LYS A 93 -17.86 17.32 9.31
C LYS A 93 -18.77 16.77 10.39
N THR A 94 -18.39 16.97 11.65
CA THR A 94 -19.22 16.64 12.82
C THR A 94 -19.32 17.85 13.73
N ARG A 95 -20.55 18.27 14.08
CA ARG A 95 -20.83 19.40 14.97
C ARG A 95 -20.08 20.69 14.58
N GLY A 96 -20.03 20.97 13.27
CA GLY A 96 -19.40 22.18 12.73
C GLY A 96 -17.87 22.11 12.58
N LYS A 97 -17.22 21.05 13.06
CA LYS A 97 -15.76 20.84 12.92
C LYS A 97 -15.47 19.77 11.88
N TRP A 98 -14.45 20.03 11.07
CA TRP A 98 -13.86 19.09 10.12
C TRP A 98 -12.84 18.20 10.82
N LYS A 99 -12.71 16.96 10.35
CA LYS A 99 -11.67 16.01 10.78
C LYS A 99 -11.27 15.13 9.60
N THR A 100 -10.00 14.77 9.50
CA THR A 100 -9.52 13.75 8.57
C THR A 100 -10.18 12.40 8.85
N THR A 101 -10.54 11.67 7.81
CA THR A 101 -11.07 10.30 7.88
C THR A 101 -9.98 9.26 7.68
N ILE A 102 -8.84 9.67 7.11
CA ILE A 102 -7.70 8.80 6.83
C ILE A 102 -6.68 8.83 7.98
N PRO A 103 -6.06 7.69 8.32
CA PRO A 103 -4.97 7.67 9.29
C PRO A 103 -3.74 8.40 8.76
N ILE A 104 -3.22 9.34 9.56
CA ILE A 104 -1.97 10.05 9.29
C ILE A 104 -1.11 9.95 10.56
N LEU A 105 -0.14 9.04 10.55
CA LEU A 105 0.69 8.72 11.71
C LEU A 105 1.93 9.60 11.74
N ASP A 106 2.20 10.24 12.87
CA ASP A 106 3.44 10.99 13.05
C ASP A 106 4.68 10.07 13.19
N LYS A 107 5.84 10.67 13.47
CA LYS A 107 7.11 9.96 13.59
C LYS A 107 7.09 8.87 14.67
N GLU A 108 6.54 9.18 15.84
CA GLU A 108 6.52 8.26 16.98
C GLU A 108 5.52 7.14 16.74
N GLN A 109 4.33 7.48 16.22
CA GLN A 109 3.31 6.51 15.86
C GLN A 109 3.79 5.57 14.75
N THR A 110 4.43 6.12 13.71
CA THR A 110 5.02 5.32 12.61
C THR A 110 6.11 4.38 13.13
N SER A 111 7.04 4.89 13.96
CA SER A 111 8.11 4.09 14.56
C SER A 111 7.55 2.97 15.46
N SER A 112 6.49 3.28 16.20
CA SER A 112 5.79 2.34 17.05
C SER A 112 5.08 1.26 16.25
N LEU A 113 4.36 1.62 15.18
CA LEU A 113 3.66 0.68 14.31
C LEU A 113 4.65 -0.31 13.68
N ARG A 114 5.77 0.22 13.18
CA ARG A 114 6.84 -0.59 12.58
C ARG A 114 7.54 -1.51 13.56
N SER A 115 7.77 -1.04 14.78
CA SER A 115 8.35 -1.88 15.84
C SER A 115 7.44 -3.06 16.17
N LEU A 116 6.14 -2.79 16.34
CA LEU A 116 5.12 -3.84 16.55
C LEU A 116 5.05 -4.80 15.36
N SER A 117 4.99 -4.26 14.14
CA SER A 117 4.90 -5.07 12.92
C SER A 117 6.11 -5.99 12.74
N LYS A 118 7.31 -5.50 13.07
CA LYS A 118 8.55 -6.28 13.05
C LYS A 118 8.56 -7.39 14.09
N GLU A 119 8.07 -7.14 15.30
CA GLU A 119 7.93 -8.14 16.36
C GLU A 119 6.96 -9.25 15.92
N LEU A 120 5.78 -8.87 15.43
CA LEU A 120 4.77 -9.81 14.95
C LEU A 120 5.26 -10.62 13.75
N ALA A 121 5.90 -9.98 12.76
CA ALA A 121 6.51 -10.69 11.65
C ALA A 121 7.58 -11.69 12.13
N GLY A 122 8.34 -11.35 13.18
CA GLY A 122 9.27 -12.27 13.83
C GLY A 122 8.59 -13.48 14.47
N ALA A 123 7.51 -13.26 15.21
CA ALA A 123 6.73 -14.34 15.84
C ALA A 123 6.08 -15.25 14.79
N ILE A 124 5.47 -14.67 13.75
CA ILE A 124 4.90 -15.39 12.61
C ILE A 124 5.98 -16.23 11.94
N TYR A 125 7.11 -15.61 11.58
CA TYR A 125 8.19 -16.28 10.87
C TYR A 125 8.79 -17.43 11.68
N ALA A 126 8.98 -17.26 12.98
CA ALA A 126 9.50 -18.33 13.85
C ALA A 126 8.61 -19.59 13.82
N LYS A 127 7.30 -19.43 13.72
CA LYS A 127 6.32 -20.53 13.64
C LYS A 127 6.17 -21.12 12.23
N THR A 128 6.37 -20.30 11.20
CA THR A 128 6.02 -20.64 9.81
C THR A 128 7.22 -20.86 8.88
N LYS A 129 8.46 -20.63 9.34
CA LYS A 129 9.68 -20.76 8.51
C LYS A 129 9.76 -22.10 7.77
N ALA A 130 9.50 -23.21 8.46
CA ALA A 130 9.55 -24.54 7.85
C ALA A 130 8.51 -24.67 6.71
N ASP A 131 7.31 -24.13 6.91
CA ASP A 131 6.24 -24.15 5.91
C ASP A 131 6.58 -23.26 4.70
N PHE A 132 7.21 -22.11 4.90
CA PHE A 132 7.73 -21.28 3.80
C PHE A 132 8.84 -21.98 3.01
N ILE A 133 9.73 -22.73 3.67
CA ILE A 133 10.74 -23.55 2.98
C ILE A 133 10.04 -24.64 2.16
N SER A 134 9.05 -25.33 2.73
CA SER A 134 8.26 -26.33 2.01
C SER A 134 7.51 -25.73 0.81
N LEU A 135 6.96 -24.52 0.94
CA LEU A 135 6.32 -23.81 -0.18
C LEU A 135 7.33 -23.49 -1.28
N SER A 136 8.49 -22.93 -0.92
CA SER A 136 9.57 -22.62 -1.87
C SER A 136 10.06 -23.87 -2.62
N GLN A 137 10.20 -25.00 -1.92
CA GLN A 137 10.55 -26.28 -2.53
C GLN A 137 9.44 -26.77 -3.47
N THR A 138 8.18 -26.70 -3.05
CA THR A 138 7.03 -27.10 -3.88
C THR A 138 6.98 -26.30 -5.19
N ILE A 139 7.19 -24.97 -5.11
CA ILE A 139 7.26 -24.10 -6.29
C ILE A 139 8.44 -24.50 -7.21
N SER A 140 9.58 -24.85 -6.62
CA SER A 140 10.74 -25.34 -7.37
C SER A 140 10.45 -26.67 -8.07
N ASP A 141 9.77 -27.60 -7.40
CA ASP A 141 9.41 -28.92 -7.94
C ASP A 141 8.39 -28.82 -9.08
N MET A 142 7.56 -27.77 -9.07
CA MET A 142 6.68 -27.40 -10.19
C MET A 142 7.45 -26.80 -11.38
N GLY A 143 8.76 -26.56 -11.26
CA GLY A 143 9.61 -25.97 -12.30
C GLY A 143 9.68 -24.44 -12.27
N PHE A 144 9.11 -23.79 -11.26
CA PHE A 144 8.93 -22.33 -11.21
C PHE A 144 9.73 -21.67 -10.08
N LYS A 145 10.93 -22.19 -9.78
CA LYS A 145 11.83 -21.65 -8.74
C LYS A 145 12.06 -20.14 -8.83
N ASN A 146 12.12 -19.57 -10.03
CA ASN A 146 12.34 -18.14 -10.20
C ASN A 146 11.08 -17.31 -9.88
N ASN A 147 9.89 -17.92 -9.86
CA ASN A 147 8.62 -17.31 -9.50
C ASN A 147 8.33 -17.33 -8.00
N THR A 148 9.23 -17.91 -7.17
CA THR A 148 8.98 -18.05 -5.73
C THR A 148 8.65 -16.72 -5.05
N LEU A 149 9.33 -15.61 -5.41
CA LEU A 149 8.96 -14.30 -4.86
C LEU A 149 7.51 -13.94 -5.20
N SER A 150 7.11 -14.09 -6.46
CA SER A 150 5.77 -13.69 -6.93
C SER A 150 4.66 -14.54 -6.32
N LEU A 151 4.87 -15.85 -6.20
CA LEU A 151 3.90 -16.76 -5.59
C LEU A 151 3.84 -16.61 -4.06
N VAL A 152 4.96 -16.29 -3.40
CA VAL A 152 4.95 -16.03 -1.95
C VAL A 152 4.38 -14.65 -1.64
N PHE A 153 4.76 -13.62 -2.39
CA PHE A 153 4.28 -12.26 -2.16
C PHE A 153 2.87 -12.09 -2.72
N SER A 154 2.70 -12.04 -4.04
CA SER A 154 1.43 -11.66 -4.67
C SER A 154 0.34 -12.72 -4.53
N TYR A 155 0.64 -14.01 -4.67
CA TYR A 155 -0.38 -15.04 -4.49
C TYR A 155 -0.75 -15.21 -3.01
N LEU A 156 0.23 -15.52 -2.15
CA LEU A 156 -0.06 -15.88 -0.76
C LEU A 156 -0.32 -14.67 0.15
N LEU A 157 0.63 -13.72 0.22
CA LEU A 157 0.60 -12.63 1.20
C LEU A 157 -0.28 -11.44 0.76
N ASP A 158 -0.23 -11.05 -0.51
CA ASP A 158 -0.96 -9.90 -1.05
C ASP A 158 -2.20 -10.33 -1.87
N GLY A 159 -2.60 -11.60 -1.74
CA GLY A 159 -3.77 -12.17 -2.38
C GLY A 159 -4.59 -12.98 -1.39
N ARG A 160 -4.21 -14.25 -1.16
CA ARG A 160 -4.97 -15.19 -0.32
C ARG A 160 -5.19 -14.68 1.10
N MET A 161 -4.23 -13.97 1.69
CA MET A 161 -4.38 -13.41 3.03
C MET A 161 -5.50 -12.38 3.15
N TRP A 162 -5.76 -11.57 2.12
CA TRP A 162 -6.86 -10.60 2.15
C TRP A 162 -8.23 -11.29 2.28
N THR A 163 -8.41 -12.47 1.69
CA THR A 163 -9.63 -13.29 1.84
C THR A 163 -9.93 -13.73 3.29
N LYS A 164 -8.93 -13.71 4.18
CA LYS A 164 -9.10 -14.03 5.61
C LYS A 164 -9.18 -12.81 6.52
N LEU A 165 -8.68 -11.67 6.05
CA LEU A 165 -8.55 -10.47 6.85
C LEU A 165 -9.71 -9.52 6.56
N VAL A 166 -9.73 -8.94 5.37
CA VAL A 166 -10.64 -7.85 4.99
C VAL A 166 -10.73 -7.79 3.46
N LEU A 167 -11.95 -7.70 2.92
CA LEU A 167 -12.18 -7.37 1.50
C LEU A 167 -12.37 -5.86 1.30
N PHE A 168 -12.18 -5.34 0.09
CA PHE A 168 -12.30 -3.89 -0.18
C PHE A 168 -13.68 -3.34 0.16
N GLU A 169 -14.73 -4.08 -0.21
CA GLU A 169 -16.14 -3.76 0.01
C GLU A 169 -16.52 -3.65 1.50
N ASP A 170 -15.68 -4.19 2.36
CA ASP A 170 -15.91 -4.28 3.80
C ASP A 170 -15.44 -3.03 4.57
N ILE A 171 -14.60 -2.16 4.00
CA ILE A 171 -13.93 -1.07 4.74
C ILE A 171 -14.75 0.21 4.73
N ASN A 172 -14.76 0.91 3.59
CA ASN A 172 -15.39 2.20 3.35
C ASN A 172 -15.63 2.33 1.85
N ASN A 173 -16.75 2.95 1.47
CA ASN A 173 -17.09 3.20 0.08
C ASN A 173 -17.28 4.71 -0.14
N TYR A 174 -16.48 5.29 -1.03
CA TYR A 174 -16.53 6.69 -1.41
C TYR A 174 -16.93 6.83 -2.88
N THR A 175 -17.18 8.06 -3.31
CA THR A 175 -17.70 8.34 -4.66
C THR A 175 -16.81 7.77 -5.76
N SER A 176 -15.47 7.87 -5.61
CA SER A 176 -14.50 7.55 -6.66
C SER A 176 -13.52 6.41 -6.31
N TRP A 177 -13.65 5.84 -5.12
CA TRP A 177 -12.82 4.74 -4.63
C TRP A 177 -13.44 4.04 -3.42
N SER A 178 -13.05 2.80 -3.16
CA SER A 178 -13.40 2.06 -1.94
C SER A 178 -12.16 1.43 -1.32
N GLY A 179 -12.15 1.22 -0.01
CA GLY A 179 -11.03 0.61 0.72
C GLY A 179 -10.41 1.55 1.75
N CYS A 180 -9.09 1.48 1.93
CA CYS A 180 -8.37 2.36 2.85
C CYS A 180 -7.13 3.00 2.24
N TYR A 181 -6.88 4.21 2.71
CA TYR A 181 -5.73 5.04 2.37
C TYR A 181 -5.16 5.59 3.67
N TRP A 182 -3.84 5.55 3.82
CA TRP A 182 -3.16 6.04 5.03
C TRP A 182 -1.79 6.60 4.69
N VAL A 183 -1.29 7.42 5.61
CA VAL A 183 0.00 8.11 5.44
C VAL A 183 0.86 7.89 6.67
N LEU A 184 2.11 7.43 6.46
CA LEU A 184 3.12 7.21 7.49
C LEU A 184 4.23 8.26 7.37
N TYR A 185 4.81 8.62 8.51
CA TYR A 185 5.79 9.71 8.58
C TYR A 185 7.04 9.46 7.76
N GLU A 186 7.63 8.26 7.86
CA GLU A 186 8.89 7.93 7.19
C GLU A 186 8.66 6.85 6.13
N PRO A 187 9.14 7.04 4.89
CA PRO A 187 9.24 5.97 3.91
C PRO A 187 9.97 4.75 4.47
N ARG A 188 9.50 3.56 4.12
CA ARG A 188 10.13 2.30 4.45
C ARG A 188 11.48 2.24 3.77
N ASN A 189 12.50 1.91 4.57
CA ASN A 189 13.83 1.59 4.05
C ASN A 189 13.87 0.08 3.79
N GLY A 190 13.59 -0.36 2.56
CA GLY A 190 13.57 -1.78 2.22
C GLY A 190 12.95 -2.04 0.86
N LEU A 191 12.77 -3.32 0.52
CA LEU A 191 12.00 -3.70 -0.65
C LEU A 191 10.55 -3.24 -0.48
N SER A 192 10.01 -2.60 -1.50
CA SER A 192 8.58 -2.42 -1.70
C SER A 192 8.23 -2.97 -3.09
N CYS A 193 7.12 -3.68 -3.18
CA CYS A 193 6.56 -4.12 -4.45
C CYS A 193 5.04 -4.07 -4.41
N GLY A 194 4.39 -4.20 -5.56
CA GLY A 194 2.96 -4.27 -5.69
C GLY A 194 2.52 -5.53 -6.41
N THR A 195 1.22 -5.79 -6.32
CA THR A 195 0.52 -6.82 -7.06
C THR A 195 -0.44 -6.14 -8.02
N ASN A 196 -0.30 -6.39 -9.32
CA ASN A 196 -1.26 -5.92 -10.33
C ASN A 196 -1.98 -7.11 -10.94
N GLY A 197 -3.31 -7.03 -11.02
CA GLY A 197 -4.13 -8.00 -11.74
C GLY A 197 -4.53 -7.46 -13.12
N PHE A 198 -4.58 -8.36 -14.09
CA PHE A 198 -5.11 -8.14 -15.44
C PHE A 198 -6.20 -9.18 -15.74
N GLY A 199 -7.01 -8.93 -16.76
CA GLY A 199 -8.20 -9.75 -17.04
C GLY A 199 -9.18 -9.74 -15.86
N GLU A 200 -9.70 -10.91 -15.50
CA GLU A 200 -10.58 -11.08 -14.33
C GLU A 200 -9.75 -11.26 -13.03
N GLN A 201 -8.63 -10.53 -12.91
CA GLN A 201 -7.59 -10.71 -11.89
C GLN A 201 -6.98 -12.11 -11.86
N ASP A 202 -6.92 -12.76 -13.01
CA ASP A 202 -6.36 -14.09 -13.21
C ASP A 202 -4.94 -14.07 -13.75
N LEU A 203 -4.48 -12.99 -14.39
CA LEU A 203 -3.07 -12.77 -14.71
C LEU A 203 -2.44 -11.75 -13.74
N ILE A 204 -1.50 -12.21 -12.93
CA ILE A 204 -0.92 -11.43 -11.84
C ILE A 204 0.54 -11.07 -12.12
N LEU A 205 0.87 -9.80 -11.88
CA LEU A 205 2.23 -9.27 -11.95
C LEU A 205 2.68 -8.78 -10.58
N THR A 206 3.83 -9.25 -10.12
CA THR A 206 4.57 -8.68 -8.99
C THR A 206 5.57 -7.65 -9.50
N TYR A 207 5.50 -6.39 -9.04
CA TYR A 207 6.30 -5.31 -9.63
C TYR A 207 6.89 -4.35 -8.61
N ILE A 208 8.04 -3.76 -8.94
CA ILE A 208 8.56 -2.56 -8.28
C ILE A 208 8.13 -1.28 -9.03
N ASN A 209 7.92 -1.41 -10.34
CA ASN A 209 7.47 -0.36 -11.24
C ASN A 209 6.52 -1.00 -12.27
N SER A 210 5.30 -0.47 -12.40
CA SER A 210 4.30 -1.02 -13.34
C SER A 210 4.71 -0.84 -14.81
N GLY A 211 5.61 0.11 -15.11
CA GLY A 211 6.13 0.36 -16.46
C GLY A 211 7.01 -0.76 -17.04
N ILE A 212 7.32 -1.81 -16.27
CA ILE A 212 8.10 -2.97 -16.75
C ILE A 212 7.29 -3.90 -17.65
N ALA A 213 5.96 -3.86 -17.54
CA ALA A 213 5.06 -4.76 -18.24
C ALA A 213 4.75 -4.28 -19.68
N PRO A 214 4.24 -5.18 -20.55
CA PRO A 214 3.44 -4.76 -21.70
C PRO A 214 2.28 -3.84 -21.25
N GLY A 215 1.78 -3.00 -22.16
CA GLY A 215 0.63 -2.14 -21.84
C GLY A 215 -0.62 -2.95 -21.46
N ASN A 216 -1.49 -2.38 -20.63
CA ASN A 216 -2.64 -3.08 -20.00
C ASN A 216 -3.45 -3.92 -20.99
N ASN A 217 -3.87 -3.35 -22.13
CA ASN A 217 -4.63 -4.10 -23.15
C ASN A 217 -3.93 -5.38 -23.65
N ILE A 218 -2.59 -5.42 -23.66
CA ILE A 218 -1.81 -6.61 -24.05
C ILE A 218 -1.89 -7.66 -22.94
N MET A 219 -1.76 -7.23 -21.70
CA MET A 219 -1.82 -8.11 -20.53
C MET A 219 -3.24 -8.66 -20.35
N ASP A 220 -4.28 -7.86 -20.57
CA ASP A 220 -5.68 -8.30 -20.54
C ASP A 220 -5.96 -9.31 -21.66
N GLN A 221 -5.53 -9.04 -22.90
CA GLN A 221 -5.66 -10.00 -24.00
C GLN A 221 -4.90 -11.31 -23.72
N CYS A 222 -3.73 -11.21 -23.08
CA CYS A 222 -2.95 -12.38 -22.64
C CYS A 222 -3.74 -13.22 -21.63
N ALA A 223 -4.35 -12.59 -20.63
CA ALA A 223 -5.19 -13.26 -19.66
C ALA A 223 -6.38 -13.98 -20.33
N ASP A 224 -7.11 -13.27 -21.20
CA ASP A 224 -8.27 -13.81 -21.93
C ASP A 224 -7.93 -15.05 -22.76
N GLU A 225 -6.80 -15.03 -23.47
CA GLU A 225 -6.38 -16.19 -24.29
C GLU A 225 -5.96 -17.39 -23.43
N ILE A 226 -5.29 -17.16 -22.30
CA ILE A 226 -4.96 -18.24 -21.36
C ILE A 226 -6.23 -18.83 -20.75
N ALA A 227 -7.15 -17.99 -20.29
CA ALA A 227 -8.42 -18.43 -19.72
C ALA A 227 -9.24 -19.27 -20.71
N ARG A 228 -9.23 -18.89 -22.00
CA ARG A 228 -10.03 -19.54 -23.03
C ARG A 228 -9.38 -20.78 -23.65
N PHE A 229 -8.06 -20.76 -23.83
CA PHE A 229 -7.34 -21.76 -24.64
C PHE A 229 -6.22 -22.47 -23.88
N GLY A 230 -5.91 -22.05 -22.65
CA GLY A 230 -4.78 -22.54 -21.86
C GLY A 230 -3.41 -22.08 -22.38
N LYS A 231 -3.38 -21.26 -23.42
CA LYS A 231 -2.17 -20.74 -24.07
C LYS A 231 -2.51 -19.55 -24.97
N ILE A 232 -1.48 -18.89 -25.51
CA ILE A 232 -1.66 -17.84 -26.52
C ILE A 232 -1.82 -18.47 -27.91
N THR A 233 -2.82 -18.02 -28.65
CA THR A 233 -3.19 -18.50 -29.99
C THR A 233 -3.03 -17.42 -31.06
N ASP A 234 -3.18 -16.13 -30.69
CA ASP A 234 -2.93 -15.02 -31.60
C ASP A 234 -1.44 -14.81 -31.85
N THR A 235 -1.03 -15.02 -33.09
CA THR A 235 0.36 -14.83 -33.56
C THR A 235 0.88 -13.40 -33.38
N GLN A 236 0.01 -12.38 -33.48
CA GLN A 236 0.41 -10.99 -33.23
C GLN A 236 0.66 -10.76 -31.74
N LEU A 237 -0.19 -11.30 -30.87
CA LEU A 237 0.01 -11.25 -29.43
C LEU A 237 1.29 -11.98 -29.01
N ILE A 238 1.55 -13.19 -29.54
CA ILE A 238 2.82 -13.92 -29.30
C ILE A 238 4.02 -13.02 -29.62
N SER A 239 4.00 -12.33 -30.76
CA SER A 239 5.10 -11.46 -31.19
C SER A 239 5.33 -10.28 -30.23
N ARG A 240 4.28 -9.79 -29.57
CA ARG A 240 4.33 -8.71 -28.57
C ARG A 240 4.76 -9.18 -27.17
N LEU A 241 4.43 -10.42 -26.81
CA LEU A 241 4.75 -11.02 -25.49
C LEU A 241 6.18 -11.58 -25.42
N LYS A 242 6.72 -12.10 -26.53
CA LYS A 242 8.06 -12.70 -26.61
C LYS A 242 9.20 -11.80 -26.08
N PRO A 243 9.27 -10.48 -26.38
CA PRO A 243 10.33 -9.62 -25.86
C PRO A 243 10.37 -9.53 -24.33
N TYR A 244 9.28 -9.89 -23.66
CA TYR A 244 9.15 -9.92 -22.21
C TYR A 244 9.36 -11.33 -21.62
N GLY A 245 9.56 -12.33 -22.47
CA GLY A 245 9.71 -13.73 -22.05
C GLY A 245 8.41 -14.39 -21.60
N LEU A 246 7.25 -13.82 -21.92
CA LEU A 246 5.96 -14.32 -21.42
C LEU A 246 5.42 -15.54 -22.20
N ALA A 247 5.75 -15.67 -23.48
CA ALA A 247 5.32 -16.78 -24.33
C ALA A 247 6.42 -17.23 -25.30
N ASP A 248 6.40 -18.51 -25.70
CA ASP A 248 7.26 -19.07 -26.75
C ASP A 248 6.67 -18.87 -28.16
N ASN A 249 7.37 -19.38 -29.19
CA ASN A 249 6.93 -19.30 -30.58
C ASN A 249 5.63 -20.07 -30.88
N ASN A 250 5.27 -21.03 -30.04
CA ASN A 250 4.08 -21.86 -30.18
C ASN A 250 2.90 -21.34 -29.33
N GLY A 251 3.12 -20.22 -28.63
CA GLY A 251 2.18 -19.59 -27.73
C GLY A 251 2.08 -20.22 -26.35
N ASN A 252 2.96 -21.17 -26.01
CA ASN A 252 3.02 -21.70 -24.64
C ASN A 252 3.51 -20.59 -23.70
N VAL A 253 2.82 -20.42 -22.57
CA VAL A 253 3.25 -19.47 -21.54
C VAL A 253 4.48 -19.98 -20.80
N LEU A 254 5.35 -19.05 -20.39
CA LEU A 254 6.62 -19.35 -19.74
C LEU A 254 6.63 -19.03 -18.24
N PHE A 255 5.44 -18.97 -17.65
CA PHE A 255 5.17 -18.68 -16.25
C PHE A 255 4.10 -19.65 -15.72
N PRO A 256 3.95 -19.81 -14.39
CA PRO A 256 3.05 -20.80 -13.83
C PRO A 256 1.58 -20.47 -14.11
N ILE A 257 0.80 -21.50 -14.44
CA ILE A 257 -0.66 -21.50 -14.39
C ILE A 257 -1.07 -22.28 -13.13
N ILE A 258 -1.57 -21.57 -12.13
CA ILE A 258 -2.07 -22.12 -10.87
C ILE A 258 -3.52 -22.55 -11.09
N LYS A 259 -3.73 -23.87 -11.08
CA LYS A 259 -5.06 -24.46 -11.28
C LYS A 259 -5.85 -24.52 -9.99
N LYS A 260 -7.18 -24.49 -10.07
CA LYS A 260 -8.05 -24.66 -8.89
C LYS A 260 -8.13 -26.14 -8.48
N GLN A 261 -7.11 -26.62 -7.75
CA GLN A 261 -6.99 -28.01 -7.32
C GLN A 261 -6.50 -28.15 -5.89
N GLN A 262 -6.67 -29.33 -5.27
CA GLN A 262 -6.07 -29.63 -3.97
C GLN A 262 -4.74 -30.38 -4.15
N ASP A 263 -3.66 -29.62 -4.30
CA ASP A 263 -2.29 -30.15 -4.33
C ASP A 263 -1.45 -29.63 -3.14
N SER A 264 -0.19 -30.04 -3.09
CA SER A 264 0.74 -29.63 -2.04
C SER A 264 0.92 -28.10 -1.96
N PHE A 265 0.89 -27.40 -3.11
CA PHE A 265 1.02 -25.95 -3.16
C PHE A 265 -0.16 -25.28 -2.44
N HIS A 266 -1.39 -25.72 -2.74
CA HIS A 266 -2.60 -25.20 -2.11
C HIS A 266 -2.67 -25.56 -0.62
N GLN A 267 -2.30 -26.78 -0.24
CA GLN A 267 -2.32 -27.22 1.16
C GLN A 267 -1.34 -26.42 2.04
N ILE A 268 -0.10 -26.22 1.57
CA ILE A 268 0.90 -25.44 2.31
C ILE A 268 0.49 -23.96 2.35
N SER A 269 -0.05 -23.43 1.25
CA SER A 269 -0.55 -22.05 1.20
C SER A 269 -1.69 -21.82 2.20
N GLU A 270 -2.70 -22.70 2.25
CA GLU A 270 -3.77 -22.63 3.24
C GLU A 270 -3.24 -22.73 4.67
N LYS A 271 -2.29 -23.64 4.92
CA LYS A 271 -1.66 -23.77 6.24
C LYS A 271 -0.99 -22.47 6.67
N LEU A 272 -0.22 -21.84 5.78
CA LEU A 272 0.44 -20.55 6.02
C LEU A 272 -0.57 -19.44 6.27
N VAL A 273 -1.60 -19.32 5.42
CA VAL A 273 -2.67 -18.33 5.57
C VAL A 273 -3.36 -18.44 6.93
N ASN A 274 -3.69 -19.66 7.35
CA ASN A 274 -4.32 -19.91 8.65
C ASN A 274 -3.38 -19.57 9.82
N ALA A 275 -2.10 -19.91 9.72
CA ALA A 275 -1.12 -19.60 10.77
C ALA A 275 -0.86 -18.08 10.90
N ILE A 276 -0.69 -17.38 9.78
CA ILE A 276 -0.47 -15.93 9.75
C ILE A 276 -1.70 -15.20 10.29
N SER A 277 -2.89 -15.52 9.79
CA SER A 277 -4.14 -14.88 10.21
C SER A 277 -4.46 -15.11 11.69
N ALA A 278 -4.17 -16.29 12.24
CA ALA A 278 -4.33 -16.58 13.66
C ALA A 278 -3.44 -15.68 14.53
N GLU A 279 -2.19 -15.45 14.15
CA GLU A 279 -1.27 -14.58 14.90
C GLU A 279 -1.71 -13.11 14.85
N LEU A 280 -2.19 -12.64 13.68
CA LEU A 280 -2.67 -11.26 13.50
C LEU A 280 -3.91 -10.98 14.35
N LYS A 281 -4.92 -11.87 14.34
CA LYS A 281 -6.17 -11.70 15.09
C LYS A 281 -5.95 -11.46 16.58
N ASN A 282 -4.91 -12.06 17.16
CA ASN A 282 -4.58 -11.89 18.57
C ASN A 282 -4.01 -10.49 18.90
N ASN A 283 -3.67 -9.67 17.90
CA ASN A 283 -2.94 -8.41 18.08
C ASN A 283 -3.64 -7.16 17.48
N CYS A 284 -4.62 -7.34 16.58
CA CYS A 284 -5.31 -6.25 15.88
C CYS A 284 -6.14 -5.32 16.79
N GLY A 285 -6.79 -5.85 17.84
CA GLY A 285 -7.73 -5.08 18.67
C GLY A 285 -7.13 -3.92 19.47
N SER A 286 -5.79 -3.83 19.57
CA SER A 286 -5.09 -2.78 20.33
C SER A 286 -4.76 -1.52 19.51
N LEU A 287 -4.89 -1.58 18.18
CA LEU A 287 -4.40 -0.55 17.26
C LEU A 287 -5.30 0.70 17.22
N THR A 288 -6.61 0.51 17.33
CA THR A 288 -7.60 1.59 17.25
C THR A 288 -7.36 2.62 18.35
N THR A 289 -7.21 2.17 19.59
CA THR A 289 -6.88 3.01 20.76
C THR A 289 -5.47 3.57 20.67
N ARG A 290 -4.48 2.77 20.25
CA ARG A 290 -3.06 3.18 20.25
C ARG A 290 -2.75 4.27 19.23
N TYR A 291 -3.43 4.29 18.09
CA TYR A 291 -3.13 5.19 16.98
C TYR A 291 -4.28 6.13 16.62
N GLY A 292 -5.42 6.06 17.32
CA GLY A 292 -6.59 6.89 17.04
C GLY A 292 -7.27 6.54 15.71
N ILE A 293 -7.18 5.27 15.30
CA ILE A 293 -7.82 4.76 14.07
C ILE A 293 -9.22 4.29 14.44
N GLU A 294 -10.25 4.94 13.93
CA GLU A 294 -11.65 4.65 14.30
C GLU A 294 -12.15 3.31 13.74
N ASN A 295 -11.75 2.95 12.52
CA ASN A 295 -12.20 1.74 11.84
C ASN A 295 -11.20 0.58 12.07
N GLU A 296 -11.64 -0.48 12.74
CA GLU A 296 -10.81 -1.66 13.04
C GLU A 296 -10.32 -2.40 11.78
N LYS A 297 -11.11 -2.39 10.70
CA LYS A 297 -10.69 -2.98 9.42
C LYS A 297 -9.54 -2.19 8.80
N VAL A 298 -9.59 -0.85 8.87
CA VAL A 298 -8.47 0.01 8.44
C VAL A 298 -7.23 -0.29 9.27
N ALA A 299 -7.37 -0.39 10.59
CA ALA A 299 -6.25 -0.70 11.48
C ALA A 299 -5.64 -2.08 11.16
N THR A 300 -6.47 -3.09 10.89
CA THR A 300 -6.04 -4.43 10.49
C THR A 300 -5.25 -4.41 9.19
N VAL A 301 -5.75 -3.73 8.16
CA VAL A 301 -5.06 -3.61 6.87
C VAL A 301 -3.70 -2.92 7.03
N MET A 302 -3.65 -1.79 7.75
CA MET A 302 -2.42 -1.06 8.00
C MET A 302 -1.37 -1.91 8.72
N LEU A 303 -1.76 -2.61 9.79
CA LEU A 303 -0.85 -3.49 10.51
C LEU A 303 -0.36 -4.63 9.62
N TYR A 304 -1.28 -5.32 8.94
CA TYR A 304 -0.91 -6.46 8.13
C TYR A 304 0.01 -6.05 6.97
N HIS A 305 -0.24 -4.92 6.33
CA HIS A 305 0.62 -4.41 5.26
C HIS A 305 2.07 -4.23 5.73
N GLU A 306 2.30 -3.65 6.91
CA GLU A 306 3.65 -3.54 7.49
C GLU A 306 4.24 -4.90 7.91
N VAL A 307 3.43 -5.80 8.50
CA VAL A 307 3.86 -7.16 8.87
C VAL A 307 4.29 -7.97 7.65
N MET A 308 3.53 -7.89 6.55
CA MET A 308 3.82 -8.54 5.28
C MET A 308 5.22 -8.17 4.78
N TRP A 309 5.57 -6.88 4.81
CA TRP A 309 6.89 -6.44 4.37
C TRP A 309 8.03 -6.97 5.24
N TYR A 310 7.87 -6.96 6.56
CA TYR A 310 8.90 -7.53 7.44
C TYR A 310 9.02 -9.05 7.31
N LEU A 311 7.95 -9.74 6.94
CA LEU A 311 7.98 -11.17 6.66
C LEU A 311 8.76 -11.46 5.37
N VAL A 312 8.50 -10.69 4.30
CA VAL A 312 9.26 -10.78 3.03
C VAL A 312 10.75 -10.50 3.27
N ASP A 313 11.09 -9.46 4.03
CA ASP A 313 12.48 -9.15 4.37
C ASP A 313 13.18 -10.33 5.06
N LYS A 314 12.51 -10.98 6.02
CA LYS A 314 13.04 -12.16 6.72
C LYS A 314 13.24 -13.35 5.77
N LEU A 315 12.29 -13.59 4.89
CA LEU A 315 12.37 -14.67 3.90
C LEU A 315 13.54 -14.47 2.93
N ILE A 316 13.80 -13.22 2.52
CA ILE A 316 14.95 -12.87 1.68
C ILE A 316 16.25 -12.99 2.47
N GLN A 317 16.30 -12.45 3.69
CA GLN A 317 17.48 -12.47 4.57
C GLN A 317 17.95 -13.91 4.83
N ASP A 318 17.02 -14.82 5.10
CA ASP A 318 17.29 -16.23 5.37
C ASP A 318 17.40 -17.08 4.09
N LYS A 319 17.34 -16.45 2.91
CA LYS A 319 17.44 -17.09 1.58
C LYS A 319 16.38 -18.17 1.32
N VAL A 320 15.21 -18.05 1.97
CA VAL A 320 14.04 -18.90 1.69
C VAL A 320 13.45 -18.54 0.33
N ILE A 321 13.45 -17.23 0.02
CA ILE A 321 13.13 -16.67 -1.30
C ILE A 321 14.29 -15.80 -1.79
N SER A 322 14.34 -15.53 -3.08
CA SER A 322 15.37 -14.68 -3.70
C SER A 322 14.71 -13.62 -4.57
N LEU A 323 15.33 -12.43 -4.64
CA LEU A 323 14.91 -11.40 -5.57
C LEU A 323 15.16 -11.84 -7.03
N PRO A 324 14.12 -11.85 -7.89
CA PRO A 324 14.25 -12.10 -9.32
C PRO A 324 15.18 -11.10 -9.99
N ALA A 325 15.72 -11.45 -11.16
CA ALA A 325 16.69 -10.58 -11.82
C ALA A 325 16.10 -9.23 -12.26
N ILE A 326 14.81 -9.22 -12.62
CA ILE A 326 14.09 -8.00 -13.02
C ILE A 326 14.01 -6.95 -11.90
N PHE A 327 14.09 -7.36 -10.63
CA PHE A 327 14.13 -6.46 -9.47
C PHE A 327 15.51 -5.80 -9.28
N LYS A 328 16.56 -6.30 -9.95
CA LYS A 328 17.93 -5.77 -9.86
C LYS A 328 18.23 -4.79 -11.00
N ASP A 329 17.75 -5.11 -12.21
CA ASP A 329 17.84 -4.25 -13.38
C ASP A 329 16.69 -4.58 -14.34
N GLU A 330 15.64 -3.75 -14.30
CA GLU A 330 14.43 -3.91 -15.10
C GLU A 330 14.74 -3.87 -16.61
N LYS A 331 15.64 -2.99 -17.03
CA LYS A 331 15.94 -2.76 -18.44
C LYS A 331 16.73 -3.92 -19.02
N ALA A 332 17.75 -4.39 -18.29
CA ALA A 332 18.59 -5.50 -18.74
C ALA A 332 17.86 -6.85 -18.66
N ASN A 333 16.88 -7.01 -17.77
CA ASN A 333 16.17 -8.26 -17.54
C ASN A 333 14.70 -8.22 -17.98
N LYS A 334 14.35 -7.31 -18.90
CA LYS A 334 12.99 -7.15 -19.42
C LYS A 334 12.42 -8.47 -19.97
N ASN A 335 13.27 -9.31 -20.57
CA ASN A 335 12.91 -10.63 -21.10
C ASN A 335 12.69 -11.71 -20.03
N ARG A 336 12.79 -11.37 -18.74
CA ARG A 336 12.57 -12.25 -17.59
C ARG A 336 11.32 -11.86 -16.80
N LEU A 337 10.37 -11.15 -17.44
CA LEU A 337 9.13 -10.76 -16.79
C LEU A 337 8.32 -11.98 -16.34
N ASN A 338 8.49 -13.11 -17.01
CA ASN A 338 7.88 -14.39 -16.63
C ASN A 338 8.26 -14.87 -15.23
N GLU A 339 9.34 -14.37 -14.61
CA GLU A 339 9.73 -14.71 -13.23
C GLU A 339 8.88 -14.00 -12.17
N VAL A 340 8.11 -12.99 -12.57
CA VAL A 340 7.28 -12.18 -11.69
C VAL A 340 5.83 -12.13 -12.15
N VAL A 341 5.45 -13.02 -13.05
CA VAL A 341 4.08 -13.19 -13.54
C VAL A 341 3.62 -14.60 -13.20
N PHE A 342 2.33 -14.76 -12.91
CA PHE A 342 1.66 -16.05 -12.89
C PHE A 342 0.20 -15.88 -13.32
N PHE A 343 -0.42 -16.96 -13.75
CA PHE A 343 -1.86 -17.03 -13.99
C PHE A 343 -2.51 -17.88 -12.90
N ILE A 344 -3.73 -17.54 -12.49
CA ILE A 344 -4.53 -18.30 -11.53
C ILE A 344 -5.96 -18.48 -12.06
N GLU A 345 -6.40 -19.74 -12.17
CA GLU A 345 -7.76 -20.04 -12.61
C GLU A 345 -8.80 -19.52 -11.61
N GLY A 346 -9.71 -18.69 -12.10
CA GLY A 346 -10.74 -18.05 -11.29
C GLY A 346 -10.30 -16.75 -10.62
N GLY A 347 -9.06 -16.29 -10.77
CA GLY A 347 -8.63 -15.02 -10.22
C GLY A 347 -8.12 -15.08 -8.77
N LEU A 348 -7.31 -14.08 -8.40
CA LEU A 348 -6.51 -14.07 -7.17
C LEU A 348 -7.33 -14.11 -5.86
N MET A 349 -8.55 -13.57 -5.90
CA MET A 349 -9.40 -13.35 -4.73
C MET A 349 -10.55 -14.38 -4.61
N GLN A 350 -10.59 -15.43 -5.46
CA GLN A 350 -11.65 -16.45 -5.51
C GLN A 350 -11.35 -17.79 -4.80
#